data_AF-A0A959T6W1-F1
#
_entry.id   AF-A0A959T6W1-F1
#
_cell.length_a   1.000
_cell.length_b   1.000
_cell.length_c   1.000
_cell.angle_alpha   90.00
_cell.angle_beta   90.00
_cell.angle_gamma   90.00
#
_symmetry.space_group_name_H-M   'P 1'
#
loop_
_entity.id
_entity.type
_entity.pdbx_description
1 polymer ?
#
loop_
_entity_poly.entity_id
_entity_poly.type
_entity_poly.pdbx_seq_one_letter_code
_entity_poly.pdbx_strand_id
1 'polypeptide(L)'
;MTAHSVRPFRMLAAVLALVVWVSCGGTDEPPPDILPRDRFTEVLLQAQLIEARMNHELVIEQRTDSPIEAYYEAMFKEQDVTREQFERTFRWYSE
;
A
#
# COMPACT_ATOMS: atom_id res chain seq x y z
N MET A 1 -34.04 -9.04 -47.44
CA MET A 1 -34.41 -9.01 -46.01
C MET A 1 -33.19 -9.35 -45.17
N THR A 2 -32.46 -8.38 -44.63
CA THR A 2 -31.48 -8.56 -43.54
C THR A 2 -31.02 -7.20 -43.04
N ALA A 3 -31.86 -6.51 -42.26
CA ALA A 3 -31.52 -5.24 -41.63
C ALA A 3 -32.03 -5.21 -40.18
N HIS A 4 -31.61 -6.18 -39.36
CA HIS A 4 -31.99 -6.20 -37.93
C HIS A 4 -30.87 -6.58 -36.94
N SER A 5 -29.67 -7.01 -37.38
CA SER A 5 -28.61 -7.43 -36.43
C SER A 5 -27.59 -6.35 -36.03
N VAL A 6 -27.57 -5.19 -36.70
CA VAL A 6 -26.54 -4.15 -36.48
C VAL A 6 -26.86 -3.25 -35.27
N ARG A 7 -28.15 -3.03 -34.97
CA ARG A 7 -28.62 -2.24 -33.82
C ARG A 7 -28.25 -2.82 -32.45
N PRO A 8 -28.46 -4.12 -32.16
CA PRO A 8 -28.15 -4.68 -30.84
C PRO A 8 -26.64 -4.68 -30.57
N PHE A 9 -25.80 -4.92 -31.58
CA PHE A 9 -24.34 -4.93 -31.43
C PHE A 9 -23.77 -3.54 -31.11
N ARG A 10 -24.26 -2.48 -31.77
CA ARG A 10 -23.85 -1.10 -31.48
C ARG A 10 -24.32 -0.62 -30.12
N MET A 11 -25.50 -1.07 -29.68
CA MET A 11 -26.05 -0.74 -28.36
C MET A 11 -25.29 -1.47 -27.25
N LEU A 12 -24.95 -2.74 -27.44
CA LEU A 12 -24.10 -3.50 -26.51
C LEU A 12 -22.70 -2.89 -26.39
N ALA A 13 -22.08 -2.50 -27.51
CA ALA A 13 -20.78 -1.85 -27.52
C ALA A 13 -20.80 -0.50 -26.80
N ALA A 14 -21.86 0.28 -26.95
CA ALA A 14 -22.02 1.55 -26.24
C ALA A 14 -22.20 1.34 -24.73
N VAL A 15 -22.94 0.32 -24.31
CA VAL A 15 -23.10 -0.03 -22.89
C VAL A 15 -21.78 -0.51 -22.29
N LEU A 16 -21.03 -1.36 -23.00
CA LEU A 16 -19.69 -1.81 -22.59
C LEU A 16 -18.72 -0.63 -22.47
N ALA A 17 -18.71 0.29 -23.43
CA ALA A 17 -17.87 1.48 -23.38
C ALA A 17 -18.23 2.38 -22.18
N LEU A 18 -19.52 2.52 -21.86
CA LEU A 18 -19.99 3.28 -20.71
C LEU A 18 -19.55 2.66 -19.38
N VAL A 19 -19.62 1.32 -19.25
CA VAL A 19 -19.19 0.59 -18.05
C VAL A 19 -17.68 0.74 -17.84
N VAL A 20 -16.88 0.67 -18.92
CA VAL A 20 -15.43 0.89 -18.85
C VAL A 20 -15.09 2.33 -18.42
N TRP A 21 -15.86 3.31 -18.90
CA TRP A 21 -15.66 4.71 -18.51
C TRP A 21 -15.99 4.99 -17.04
N VAL A 22 -17.05 4.38 -16.50
CA VAL A 22 -17.43 4.55 -15.09
C VAL A 22 -16.44 3.86 -14.14
N SER A 23 -15.72 2.82 -14.60
CA SER A 23 -14.75 2.09 -13.79
C SER A 23 -13.41 2.81 -13.58
N CYS A 24 -13.13 3.92 -14.27
CA CYS A 24 -11.83 4.61 -14.20
C CYS A 24 -11.76 5.71 -13.12
N GLY A 25 -12.80 5.92 -12.33
CA GLY A 25 -12.96 7.14 -11.52
C GLY A 25 -12.80 7.00 -10.00
N GLY A 26 -12.36 5.86 -9.49
CA GLY A 26 -12.19 5.65 -8.05
C GLY A 26 -10.76 5.92 -7.59
N THR A 27 -10.35 7.19 -7.49
CA THR A 27 -9.23 7.54 -6.61
C THR A 27 -9.82 7.90 -5.26
N ASP A 28 -9.78 6.94 -4.34
CA ASP A 28 -10.04 7.23 -2.93
C ASP A 28 -9.05 8.32 -2.49
N GLU A 29 -9.57 9.34 -1.83
CA GLU A 29 -8.73 10.41 -1.30
C GLU A 29 -7.95 9.85 -0.11
N PRO A 30 -6.61 10.00 -0.06
CA PRO A 30 -5.82 9.43 1.03
C PRO A 30 -6.27 10.04 2.35
N PRO A 31 -6.28 9.27 3.45
CA PRO A 31 -6.47 9.82 4.78
C PRO A 31 -5.53 11.00 5.03
N PRO A 32 -5.90 11.95 5.89
CA PRO A 32 -4.94 12.95 6.32
C PRO A 32 -3.74 12.26 6.97
N ASP A 33 -2.55 12.84 6.76
CA ASP A 33 -1.31 12.40 7.41
C ASP A 33 -0.73 11.07 6.88
N ILE A 34 -0.97 10.75 5.60
CA ILE A 34 -0.28 9.65 4.89
C ILE A 34 1.07 10.14 4.37
N LEU A 35 2.13 9.36 4.60
CA LEU A 35 3.45 9.71 4.06
C LEU A 35 3.43 9.66 2.52
N PRO A 36 4.05 10.63 1.83
CA PRO A 36 4.27 10.53 0.40
C PRO A 36 5.01 9.24 0.05
N ARG A 37 4.69 8.64 -1.10
CA ARG A 37 5.22 7.33 -1.53
C ARG A 37 6.74 7.21 -1.41
N ASP A 38 7.49 8.24 -1.81
CA ASP A 38 8.95 8.22 -1.76
C ASP A 38 9.45 8.18 -0.31
N ARG A 39 8.85 8.98 0.58
CA ARG A 39 9.17 8.97 2.02
C ARG A 39 8.77 7.65 2.67
N PHE A 40 7.59 7.13 2.33
CA PHE A 40 7.16 5.84 2.85
C PHE A 40 8.09 4.70 2.40
N THR A 41 8.59 4.75 1.17
CA THR A 41 9.54 3.76 0.63
C THR A 41 10.81 3.72 1.47
N GLU A 42 11.35 4.88 1.84
CA GLU A 42 12.53 5.00 2.70
C GLU A 42 12.27 4.44 4.10
N VAL A 43 11.16 4.82 4.73
CA VAL A 43 10.79 4.33 6.07
C VAL A 43 10.52 2.83 6.07
N LEU A 44 9.82 2.32 5.06
CA LEU A 44 9.53 0.90 4.91
C LEU A 44 10.81 0.09 4.71
N LEU A 45 11.77 0.60 3.93
CA LEU A 45 13.07 -0.06 3.76
C LEU A 45 13.78 -0.24 5.12
N GLN A 46 13.80 0.80 5.96
CA GLN A 46 14.39 0.70 7.30
C GLN A 46 13.66 -0.32 8.17
N ALA A 47 12.32 -0.34 8.15
CA ALA A 47 11.53 -1.34 8.85
C ALA A 47 11.87 -2.76 8.38
N GLN A 48 12.02 -3.00 7.07
CA GLN A 48 12.40 -4.32 6.54
C GLN A 48 13.82 -4.74 6.98
N LEU A 49 14.75 -3.81 7.11
CA LEU A 49 16.09 -4.10 7.63
C LEU A 49 16.06 -4.46 9.12
N ILE A 50 15.21 -3.80 9.91
CA ILE A 50 14.96 -4.13 11.32
C ILE A 50 14.36 -5.54 11.43
N GLU A 51 13.35 -5.87 10.62
CA GLU A 51 12.77 -7.23 10.58
C GLU A 51 13.80 -8.30 10.22
N ALA A 52 14.64 -8.03 9.21
CA ALA A 52 15.70 -8.96 8.83
C ALA A 52 16.69 -9.20 9.98
N ARG A 53 17.08 -8.13 10.70
CA ARG A 53 17.93 -8.22 11.88
C ARG A 53 17.25 -9.01 13.00
N MET A 54 16.00 -8.70 13.32
CA MET A 54 15.23 -9.38 14.36
C MET A 54 15.08 -10.87 14.06
N ASN A 55 14.80 -11.22 12.81
CA ASN A 55 14.74 -12.61 12.39
C ASN A 55 16.08 -13.32 12.64
N HIS A 56 17.20 -12.68 12.30
CA HIS A 56 18.52 -13.23 12.59
C HIS A 56 18.76 -13.42 14.09
N GLU A 57 18.54 -12.38 14.90
CA GLU A 57 18.78 -12.43 16.35
C GLU A 57 17.89 -13.47 17.05
N LEU A 58 16.60 -13.57 16.68
CA LEU A 58 15.65 -14.47 17.32
C LEU A 58 15.73 -15.92 16.83
N VAL A 59 15.91 -16.13 15.52
CA VAL A 59 15.83 -17.46 14.92
C VAL A 59 17.19 -18.12 14.77
N ILE A 60 18.21 -17.35 14.39
CA ILE A 60 19.56 -17.86 14.13
C ILE A 60 20.39 -17.83 15.41
N GLU A 61 20.45 -16.66 16.06
CA GLU A 61 21.24 -16.48 17.29
C GLU A 61 20.49 -16.92 18.55
N GLN A 62 19.16 -17.09 18.48
CA GLN A 62 18.29 -17.47 19.60
C GLN A 62 18.45 -16.54 20.82
N ARG A 63 18.70 -15.26 20.56
CA ARG A 63 18.81 -14.25 21.62
C ARG A 63 17.47 -14.05 22.30
N THR A 64 17.50 -14.01 23.63
CA THR A 64 16.32 -13.74 24.46
C THR A 64 16.25 -12.28 24.93
N ASP A 65 17.29 -11.50 24.64
CA ASP A 65 17.51 -10.13 25.10
C ASP A 65 17.43 -9.08 23.96
N SER A 66 16.89 -9.45 22.80
CA SER A 66 16.80 -8.52 21.65
C SER A 66 15.91 -7.31 21.96
N PRO A 67 16.43 -6.07 21.86
CA PRO A 67 15.69 -4.85 22.16
C PRO A 67 14.84 -4.40 20.95
N ILE A 68 13.90 -5.24 20.54
CA ILE A 68 13.03 -5.06 19.35
C ILE A 68 12.36 -3.68 19.34
N GLU A 69 11.73 -3.32 20.46
CA GLU A 69 11.00 -2.04 20.58
C GLU A 69 11.93 -0.84 20.33
N ALA A 70 13.17 -0.91 20.85
CA ALA A 70 14.15 0.16 20.73
C ALA A 70 14.63 0.38 19.30
N TYR A 71 14.72 -0.68 18.48
CA TYR A 71 15.09 -0.55 17.07
C TYR A 71 14.04 0.26 16.30
N TYR A 72 12.76 -0.05 16.53
CA TYR A 72 11.66 0.67 15.91
C TYR A 72 11.51 2.10 16.42
N GLU A 73 11.60 2.31 17.74
CA GLU A 73 11.56 3.65 18.33
C GLU A 73 12.68 4.56 17.79
N ALA A 74 13.89 4.03 17.65
CA ALA A 74 15.01 4.78 17.09
C ALA A 74 14.77 5.17 15.64
N MET A 75 14.29 4.23 14.81
CA MET A 75 13.99 4.47 13.40
C MET A 75 12.86 5.48 13.21
N PHE A 76 11.77 5.37 13.95
CA PHE A 76 10.66 6.32 13.91
C PHE A 76 11.11 7.73 14.33
N LYS A 77 11.94 7.82 15.37
CA LYS A 77 12.53 9.10 15.79
C LYS A 77 13.46 9.70 14.72
N GLU A 78 14.30 8.88 14.08
CA GLU A 78 15.23 9.34 13.05
C GLU A 78 14.50 9.81 11.78
N GLN A 79 13.40 9.13 11.43
CA GLN A 79 12.60 9.44 10.25
C GLN A 79 11.58 10.57 10.47
N ASP A 80 11.41 11.03 11.71
CA ASP A 80 10.36 11.97 12.13
C ASP A 80 8.95 11.46 11.78
N VAL A 81 8.69 10.20 12.11
CA VAL A 81 7.45 9.47 11.81
C VAL A 81 6.94 8.80 13.07
N THR A 82 5.63 8.80 13.30
CA THR A 82 5.04 8.03 14.41
C THR A 82 4.68 6.62 13.97
N ARG A 83 4.58 5.69 14.93
CA ARG A 83 4.13 4.32 14.66
C ARG A 83 2.75 4.31 14.01
N GLU A 84 1.83 5.13 14.50
CA GLU A 84 0.45 5.21 14.00
C GLU A 84 0.40 5.76 12.57
N GLN A 85 1.27 6.71 12.23
CA GLN A 85 1.38 7.26 10.88
C GLN A 85 1.94 6.22 9.91
N PHE A 86 2.97 5.47 10.34
CA PHE A 86 3.53 4.37 9.58
C PHE A 86 2.48 3.27 9.30
N GLU A 87 1.79 2.78 10.33
CA GLU A 87 0.78 1.72 10.19
C GLU A 87 -0.38 2.13 9.28
N ARG A 88 -0.82 3.39 9.40
CA ARG A 88 -1.88 3.95 8.55
C ARG A 88 -1.42 4.06 7.10
N THR A 89 -0.21 4.55 6.87
CA THR A 89 0.39 4.65 5.54
C THR A 89 0.60 3.27 4.92
N PHE A 90 1.07 2.30 5.70
CA PHE A 90 1.25 0.92 5.24
C PHE A 90 -0.08 0.34 4.76
N ARG A 91 -1.13 0.43 5.59
CA ARG A 91 -2.47 -0.06 5.24
C ARG A 91 -2.95 0.55 3.93
N TRP A 92 -2.84 1.87 3.81
CA TRP A 92 -3.25 2.61 2.61
C TRP A 92 -2.56 2.15 1.33
N TYR A 93 -1.27 1.83 1.38
CA TYR A 93 -0.52 1.39 0.19
C TYR A 93 -0.57 -0.13 -0.06
N SER A 94 -1.10 -0.91 0.88
CA SER A 94 -1.21 -2.37 0.77
C SER A 94 -2.58 -2.89 0.35
N GLU A 95 -3.60 -2.04 0.45
CA GLU A 95 -4.99 -2.29 -0.01
C GLU A 95 -5.16 -1.83 -1.45
#